data_AF-A0A292S077-F1
#
_entry.id   AF-A0A292S077-F1
#
_cell.length_a   1.000
_cell.length_b   1.000
_cell.length_c   1.000
_cell.angle_alpha   90.00
_cell.angle_beta   90.00
_cell.angle_gamma   90.00
#
_symmetry.space_group_name_H-M   'P 1'
#
loop_
_entity.id
_entity.type
_entity.pdbx_description
1 polymer ?
#
loop_
_entity_poly.entity_id
_entity_poly.type
_entity_poly.pdbx_seq_one_letter_code
_entity_poly.pdbx_strand_id
1 'polypeptide(L)'
;MNFKGKYFCVFNQDDIYDDGSKTPALEQEILAEYLYFFEFDDDSLDKYEMLKYRQIGKKVCILDKEQFLRYEDDCYFKKTPDFLEMRSFLRNETGLSKEDADDYANDIMICFATQPDNSEESVYEVILGSGIYNRDDIAFSHRKLEYLCQKVMYTSARLHVLLGHTPEEIFG
;
A
#
# COMPACT_ATOMS: atom_id res chain seq x y z
N MET A 1 2.19 -13.62 -6.98
CA MET A 1 1.77 -13.25 -8.35
C MET A 1 2.98 -12.67 -9.09
N ASN A 2 3.20 -12.98 -10.36
CA ASN A 2 4.35 -12.49 -11.13
C ASN A 2 3.87 -11.32 -12.02
N PHE A 3 3.94 -10.08 -11.52
CA PHE A 3 3.50 -8.89 -12.26
C PHE A 3 4.49 -8.59 -13.38
N LYS A 4 4.24 -9.12 -14.58
CA LYS A 4 4.97 -8.73 -15.79
C LYS A 4 4.29 -7.52 -16.42
N GLY A 5 4.78 -6.33 -16.06
CA GLY A 5 4.41 -5.05 -16.66
C GLY A 5 3.56 -4.17 -15.73
N LYS A 6 3.86 -2.86 -15.72
CA LYS A 6 2.98 -1.83 -15.17
C LYS A 6 1.94 -1.49 -16.24
N TYR A 7 0.69 -1.81 -15.96
CA TYR A 7 -0.42 -1.43 -16.84
C TYR A 7 -0.97 -0.09 -16.36
N PHE A 8 -1.19 0.79 -17.33
CA PHE A 8 -1.79 2.09 -17.10
C PHE A 8 -2.99 2.24 -18.02
N CYS A 9 -4.08 2.74 -17.48
CA CYS A 9 -5.28 3.09 -18.22
C CYS A 9 -5.30 4.60 -18.44
N VAL A 10 -5.71 5.01 -19.65
CA VAL A 10 -5.89 6.42 -20.00
C VAL A 10 -7.38 6.71 -19.96
N PHE A 11 -7.77 7.68 -19.14
CA PHE A 11 -9.15 8.02 -18.88
C PHE A 11 -9.44 9.47 -19.26
N ASN A 12 -10.61 9.69 -19.85
CA ASN A 12 -11.22 11.00 -19.89
C ASN A 12 -11.91 11.30 -18.56
N GLN A 13 -12.24 12.56 -18.32
CA GLN A 13 -13.09 12.94 -17.21
C GLN A 13 -14.47 12.29 -17.30
N ASP A 14 -15.05 12.12 -18.49
CA ASP A 14 -16.35 11.41 -18.65
C ASP A 14 -16.27 9.89 -18.48
N ASP A 15 -15.05 9.33 -18.36
CA ASP A 15 -14.86 7.92 -17.98
C ASP A 15 -14.78 7.73 -16.46
N ILE A 16 -14.52 8.81 -15.70
CA ILE A 16 -14.31 8.80 -14.24
C ILE A 16 -15.47 9.47 -13.51
N TYR A 17 -16.01 10.57 -14.04
CA TYR A 17 -16.99 11.43 -13.38
C TYR A 17 -18.31 11.48 -14.16
N ASP A 18 -19.44 11.38 -13.46
CA ASP A 18 -20.78 11.46 -14.05
C ASP A 18 -21.06 12.78 -14.78
N ASP A 19 -20.45 13.88 -14.34
CA ASP A 19 -20.52 15.21 -14.95
C ASP A 19 -19.27 15.55 -15.79
N GLY A 20 -18.42 14.56 -16.03
CA GLY A 20 -17.19 14.69 -16.79
C GLY A 20 -17.42 15.06 -18.25
N SER A 21 -16.37 15.58 -18.88
CA SER A 21 -16.39 15.93 -20.31
C SER A 21 -15.30 15.20 -21.06
N LYS A 22 -15.49 15.01 -22.37
CA LYS A 22 -14.43 14.50 -23.22
C LYS A 22 -13.19 15.37 -23.10
N THR A 23 -12.10 14.74 -22.67
CA THR A 23 -10.88 15.44 -22.30
C THR A 23 -9.90 15.43 -23.48
N PRO A 24 -9.23 16.56 -23.81
CA PRO A 24 -8.14 16.55 -24.78
C PRO A 24 -7.04 15.55 -24.38
N ALA A 25 -6.39 14.91 -25.35
CA ALA A 25 -5.44 13.82 -25.09
C ALA A 25 -4.30 14.16 -24.10
N LEU A 26 -3.86 15.42 -24.04
CA LEU A 26 -2.80 15.87 -23.13
C LEU A 26 -3.29 16.14 -21.70
N GLU A 27 -4.60 16.19 -21.51
CA GLU A 27 -5.27 16.44 -20.24
C GLU A 27 -5.92 15.17 -19.68
N GLN A 28 -5.87 14.05 -20.42
CA GLN A 28 -6.37 12.75 -19.97
C GLN A 28 -5.58 12.25 -18.76
N GLU A 29 -6.28 11.62 -17.82
CA GLU A 29 -5.68 11.04 -16.62
C GLU A 29 -5.07 9.69 -16.95
N ILE A 30 -3.85 9.45 -16.45
CA ILE A 30 -3.16 8.16 -16.56
C ILE A 30 -3.16 7.52 -15.18
N LEU A 31 -3.91 6.43 -15.03
CA LEU A 31 -4.03 5.70 -13.77
C LEU A 31 -3.34 4.35 -13.86
N ALA A 32 -2.58 4.00 -12.83
CA ALA A 32 -2.03 2.65 -12.72
C ALA A 32 -3.16 1.66 -12.43
N GLU A 33 -3.17 0.52 -13.11
CA GLU A 33 -4.25 -0.48 -13.03
C GLU A 33 -4.52 -0.92 -11.58
N TYR A 34 -3.48 -1.07 -10.75
CA TYR A 34 -3.63 -1.49 -9.35
C TYR A 34 -4.42 -0.49 -8.47
N LEU A 35 -4.52 0.79 -8.87
CA LEU A 35 -5.37 1.76 -8.17
C LEU A 35 -6.87 1.42 -8.32
N TYR A 36 -7.19 0.55 -9.28
CA TYR A 36 -8.53 0.04 -9.57
C TYR A 36 -8.66 -1.48 -9.36
N PHE A 37 -7.55 -2.21 -9.24
CA PHE A 37 -7.54 -3.69 -9.32
C PHE A 37 -7.83 -4.41 -8.00
N PHE A 38 -7.86 -3.72 -6.86
CA PHE A 38 -8.06 -4.40 -5.58
C PHE A 38 -9.51 -4.72 -5.25
N GLU A 39 -10.50 -4.05 -5.85
CA GLU A 39 -11.91 -4.43 -5.72
C GLU A 39 -12.68 -4.09 -7.02
N PHE A 40 -13.28 -5.12 -7.64
CA PHE A 40 -14.31 -4.96 -8.69
C PHE A 40 -15.67 -4.54 -8.08
N ASP A 41 -15.65 -3.80 -6.97
CA ASP A 41 -16.85 -3.20 -6.37
C ASP A 41 -16.90 -1.70 -6.70
N ASP A 42 -18.10 -1.13 -6.60
CA ASP A 42 -18.44 0.28 -6.92
C ASP A 42 -17.52 1.31 -6.21
N ASP A 43 -16.82 0.91 -5.15
CA ASP A 43 -16.02 1.78 -4.28
C ASP A 43 -14.57 2.05 -4.77
N SER A 44 -14.14 1.44 -5.88
CA SER A 44 -12.78 1.63 -6.44
C SER A 44 -12.49 3.06 -6.89
N LEU A 45 -13.49 3.74 -7.46
CA LEU A 45 -13.39 5.16 -7.83
C LEU A 45 -13.29 6.06 -6.59
N ASP A 46 -14.03 5.72 -5.52
CA ASP A 46 -13.99 6.45 -4.24
C ASP A 46 -12.60 6.36 -3.58
N LYS A 47 -11.93 5.21 -3.69
CA LYS A 47 -10.55 5.03 -3.21
C LYS A 47 -9.55 5.91 -3.98
N TYR A 48 -9.70 6.04 -5.30
CA TYR A 48 -8.88 6.94 -6.10
C TYR A 48 -9.11 8.42 -5.75
N GLU A 49 -10.36 8.84 -5.59
CA GLU A 49 -10.69 10.21 -5.18
C GLU A 49 -10.20 10.53 -3.76
N MET A 50 -10.34 9.57 -2.83
CA MET A 50 -9.77 9.70 -1.49
C MET A 50 -8.26 9.89 -1.54
N LEU A 51 -7.56 9.08 -2.34
CA LEU A 51 -6.12 9.22 -2.53
C LEU A 51 -5.75 10.60 -3.09
N LYS A 52 -6.41 11.07 -4.16
CA LYS A 52 -6.23 12.41 -4.74
C LYS A 52 -6.40 13.49 -3.68
N TYR A 53 -7.51 13.46 -2.96
CA TYR A 53 -7.80 14.42 -1.90
C TYR A 53 -6.71 14.43 -0.82
N ARG A 54 -6.27 13.25 -0.39
CA ARG A 54 -5.22 13.12 0.63
C ARG A 54 -3.85 13.60 0.14
N GLN A 55 -3.57 13.61 -1.16
CA GLN A 55 -2.31 14.11 -1.71
C GLN A 55 -2.27 15.63 -1.91
N ILE A 56 -3.41 16.34 -1.82
CA ILE A 56 -3.47 17.79 -2.04
C ILE A 56 -2.46 18.53 -1.16
N GLY A 57 -1.71 19.45 -1.80
CA GLY A 57 -0.73 20.32 -1.15
C GLY A 57 0.58 19.63 -0.75
N LYS A 58 0.72 18.32 -0.97
CA LYS A 58 1.96 17.57 -0.70
C LYS A 58 2.91 17.62 -1.90
N LYS A 59 4.20 17.44 -1.63
CA LYS A 59 5.24 17.36 -2.67
C LYS A 59 5.73 15.93 -2.79
N VAL A 60 6.01 15.50 -4.02
CA VAL A 60 6.59 14.18 -4.29
C VAL A 60 7.93 14.02 -3.59
N CYS A 61 8.13 12.86 -2.94
CA CYS A 61 9.43 12.48 -2.39
C CYS A 61 10.38 12.12 -3.54
N ILE A 62 11.41 12.94 -3.75
CA ILE A 62 12.45 12.67 -4.74
C ILE A 62 13.67 12.11 -4.01
N LEU A 63 13.93 10.82 -4.21
CA LEU A 63 15.07 10.13 -3.64
C LEU A 63 16.35 10.43 -4.42
N ASP A 64 17.50 10.27 -3.77
CA ASP A 64 18.77 10.23 -4.49
C ASP A 64 18.81 9.07 -5.48
N LYS A 65 19.70 9.16 -6.49
CA LYS A 65 19.76 8.18 -7.57
C LYS A 65 19.97 6.74 -7.07
N GLU A 66 20.82 6.54 -6.08
CA GLU A 66 21.14 5.19 -5.59
C GLU A 66 19.98 4.56 -4.83
N GLN A 67 19.24 5.36 -4.07
CA GLN A 67 18.02 4.93 -3.40
C GLN A 67 16.90 4.68 -4.41
N PHE A 68 16.72 5.59 -5.38
CA PHE A 68 15.70 5.49 -6.41
C PHE A 68 15.85 4.21 -7.24
N LEU A 69 17.08 3.86 -7.65
CA LEU A 69 17.34 2.66 -8.45
C LEU A 69 16.95 1.34 -7.75
N ARG A 70 16.83 1.32 -6.42
CA ARG A 70 16.37 0.11 -5.71
C ARG A 70 14.90 -0.20 -5.98
N TYR A 71 14.11 0.83 -6.29
CA TYR A 71 12.71 0.71 -6.67
C TYR A 71 12.52 0.36 -8.17
N GLU A 72 13.59 -0.06 -8.86
CA GLU A 72 13.45 -0.79 -10.13
C GLU A 72 12.71 -2.11 -9.93
N ASP A 73 12.90 -2.75 -8.76
CA ASP A 73 12.06 -3.84 -8.30
C ASP A 73 10.79 -3.26 -7.66
N ASP A 74 9.64 -3.51 -8.28
CA ASP A 74 8.34 -3.02 -7.80
C ASP A 74 7.94 -3.60 -6.44
N CYS A 75 8.52 -4.74 -6.06
CA CYS A 75 8.34 -5.34 -4.74
C CYS A 75 9.37 -4.84 -3.72
N TYR A 76 10.30 -3.96 -4.11
CA TYR A 76 11.27 -3.41 -3.18
C TYR A 76 10.63 -2.42 -2.22
N PHE A 77 10.91 -2.65 -0.94
CA PHE A 77 10.76 -1.66 0.11
C PHE A 77 11.97 -1.73 1.04
N LYS A 78 12.27 -0.61 1.72
CA LYS A 78 13.33 -0.59 2.71
C LYS A 78 12.92 -1.45 3.91
N LYS A 79 13.74 -2.43 4.26
CA LYS A 79 13.56 -3.26 5.45
C LYS A 79 13.93 -2.46 6.71
N THR A 80 12.94 -1.77 7.28
CA THR A 80 13.10 -0.91 8.47
C THR A 80 13.14 -1.73 9.76
N PRO A 81 13.63 -1.19 10.88
CA PRO A 81 13.56 -1.89 12.17
C PRO A 81 12.14 -2.32 12.55
N ASP A 82 11.14 -1.47 12.30
CA ASP A 82 9.73 -1.79 12.59
C ASP A 82 9.22 -2.94 11.72
N PHE A 83 9.58 -2.96 10.43
CA PHE A 83 9.28 -4.11 9.56
C PHE A 83 9.96 -5.39 10.05
N LEU A 84 11.23 -5.30 10.47
CA LEU A 84 11.98 -6.45 10.97
C LEU A 84 11.38 -6.99 12.27
N GLU A 85 10.82 -6.13 13.13
CA GLU A 85 10.07 -6.51 14.32
C GLU A 85 8.78 -7.25 13.94
N MET A 86 7.96 -6.68 13.05
CA MET A 86 6.74 -7.29 12.52
C MET A 86 7.01 -8.69 11.93
N ARG A 87 8.01 -8.80 11.07
CA ARG A 87 8.41 -10.08 10.45
C ARG A 87 8.92 -11.08 11.49
N SER A 88 9.63 -10.62 12.52
CA SER A 88 10.13 -11.51 13.57
C SER A 88 9.00 -12.07 14.42
N PHE A 89 7.97 -11.25 14.69
CA PHE A 89 6.75 -11.71 15.34
C PHE A 89 6.05 -12.80 14.52
N LEU A 90 5.84 -12.56 13.22
CA LEU A 90 5.25 -13.56 12.32
C LEU A 90 6.07 -14.86 12.24
N ARG A 91 7.39 -14.81 12.35
CA ARG A 91 8.22 -16.03 12.32
C ARG A 91 8.20 -16.83 13.61
N ASN A 92 8.09 -16.14 14.75
CA ASN A 92 8.41 -16.75 16.05
C ASN A 92 7.18 -16.95 16.94
N GLU A 93 6.11 -16.20 16.72
CA GLU A 93 4.99 -16.08 17.67
C GLU A 93 3.64 -16.49 17.08
N THR A 94 3.57 -16.90 15.81
CA THR A 94 2.31 -17.25 15.13
C THR A 94 2.27 -18.68 14.58
N GLY A 95 3.32 -19.49 14.80
CA GLY A 95 3.36 -20.88 14.34
C GLY A 95 3.60 -21.07 12.83
N LEU A 96 3.73 -19.98 12.09
CA LEU A 96 3.99 -19.98 10.65
C LEU A 96 5.33 -20.63 10.31
N SER A 97 5.39 -21.22 9.11
CA SER A 97 6.68 -21.56 8.50
C SER A 97 7.50 -20.28 8.31
N LYS A 98 8.83 -20.39 8.30
CA LYS A 98 9.70 -19.25 8.03
C LYS A 98 9.42 -18.60 6.67
N GLU A 99 9.08 -19.42 5.67
CA GLU A 99 8.76 -18.99 4.31
C GLU A 99 7.44 -18.23 4.28
N ASP A 100 6.37 -18.82 4.82
CA ASP A 100 5.05 -18.19 4.95
C ASP A 100 5.16 -16.85 5.69
N ALA A 101 5.85 -16.81 6.83
CA ALA A 101 6.00 -15.61 7.63
C ALA A 101 6.75 -14.49 6.88
N ASP A 102 7.71 -14.85 6.04
CA ASP A 102 8.42 -13.89 5.19
C ASP A 102 7.54 -13.38 4.06
N ASP A 103 6.77 -14.26 3.43
CA ASP A 103 5.85 -13.91 2.36
C ASP A 103 4.74 -13.00 2.88
N TYR A 104 4.08 -13.35 3.98
CA TYR A 104 3.06 -12.50 4.61
C TYR A 104 3.62 -11.14 5.02
N ALA A 105 4.83 -11.09 5.59
CA ALA A 105 5.42 -9.81 5.98
C ALA A 105 5.66 -8.91 4.75
N ASN A 106 6.13 -9.48 3.64
CA ASN A 106 6.36 -8.72 2.41
C ASN A 106 5.04 -8.30 1.76
N ASP A 107 4.04 -9.18 1.73
CA ASP A 107 2.71 -8.90 1.18
C ASP A 107 2.02 -7.77 1.95
N ILE A 108 2.05 -7.81 3.29
CA ILE A 108 1.53 -6.71 4.14
C ILE A 108 2.20 -5.39 3.76
N MET A 109 3.53 -5.37 3.58
CA MET A 109 4.25 -4.16 3.19
C MET A 109 3.88 -3.63 1.82
N ILE A 110 3.73 -4.52 0.83
CA ILE A 110 3.32 -4.15 -0.52
C ILE A 110 1.91 -3.59 -0.48
N CYS A 111 0.99 -4.22 0.25
CA CYS A 111 -0.38 -3.76 0.40
C CYS A 111 -0.48 -2.40 1.10
N PHE A 112 0.36 -2.12 2.10
CA PHE A 112 0.42 -0.79 2.72
C PHE A 112 0.85 0.30 1.73
N ALA A 113 1.82 -0.01 0.87
CA ALA A 113 2.29 0.95 -0.12
C ALA A 113 1.19 1.36 -1.11
N THR A 114 0.17 0.52 -1.32
CA THR A 114 -0.93 0.76 -2.27
C THR A 114 -2.22 1.27 -1.62
N GLN A 115 -2.27 1.45 -0.29
CA GLN A 115 -3.49 1.94 0.36
C GLN A 115 -3.81 3.40 -0.02
N PRO A 116 -5.09 3.73 -0.24
CA PRO A 116 -5.53 5.09 -0.58
C PRO A 116 -5.40 6.06 0.61
N ASP A 117 -5.40 5.52 1.84
CA ASP A 117 -5.08 6.26 3.04
C ASP A 117 -4.13 5.47 3.95
N ASN A 118 -3.88 5.99 5.16
CA ASN A 118 -3.07 5.34 6.17
C ASN A 118 -3.82 5.21 7.50
N SER A 119 -5.13 4.93 7.45
CA SER A 119 -6.00 4.80 8.61
C SER A 119 -5.85 3.45 9.33
N GLU A 120 -6.39 3.36 10.55
CA GLU A 120 -6.46 2.08 11.26
C GLU A 120 -7.33 1.06 10.50
N GLU A 121 -8.33 1.54 9.76
CA GLU A 121 -9.21 0.72 8.93
C GLU A 121 -8.44 0.10 7.76
N SER A 122 -7.62 0.87 7.04
CA SER A 122 -6.75 0.33 5.99
C SER A 122 -5.72 -0.67 6.54
N VAL A 123 -5.23 -0.50 7.77
CA VAL A 123 -4.39 -1.54 8.40
C VAL A 123 -5.19 -2.83 8.56
N TYR A 124 -6.41 -2.74 9.07
CA TYR A 124 -7.29 -3.88 9.27
C TYR A 124 -7.65 -4.58 7.95
N GLU A 125 -7.98 -3.81 6.90
CA GLU A 125 -8.26 -4.33 5.56
C GLU A 125 -7.09 -5.13 4.99
N VAL A 126 -5.86 -4.61 5.09
CA VAL A 126 -4.66 -5.33 4.62
C VAL A 126 -4.46 -6.63 5.37
N ILE A 127 -4.62 -6.59 6.69
CA ILE A 127 -4.43 -7.77 7.52
C ILE A 127 -5.52 -8.82 7.22
N LEU A 128 -6.79 -8.42 7.10
CA LEU A 128 -7.87 -9.34 6.73
C LEU A 128 -7.69 -9.89 5.31
N GLY A 129 -7.38 -9.02 4.34
CA GLY A 129 -7.20 -9.36 2.93
C GLY A 129 -6.03 -10.31 2.69
N SER A 130 -5.01 -10.28 3.56
CA SER A 130 -3.92 -11.26 3.54
C SER A 130 -4.38 -12.70 3.87
N GLY A 131 -5.56 -12.87 4.47
CA GLY A 131 -6.07 -14.16 4.93
C GLY A 131 -5.39 -14.69 6.20
N ILE A 132 -4.45 -13.94 6.79
CA ILE A 132 -3.69 -14.36 7.97
C ILE A 132 -4.59 -14.51 9.21
N TYR A 133 -5.70 -13.75 9.29
CA TYR A 133 -6.67 -13.81 10.40
C TYR A 133 -7.54 -15.06 10.40
N ASN A 134 -7.64 -15.74 9.25
CA ASN A 134 -8.44 -16.95 9.11
C ASN A 134 -7.69 -18.21 9.60
N ARG A 135 -6.49 -18.03 10.15
CA ARG A 135 -5.66 -19.14 10.64
C ARG A 135 -5.76 -19.28 12.15
N ASP A 136 -6.16 -20.46 12.59
CA ASP A 136 -6.41 -20.78 14.00
C ASP A 136 -5.17 -20.60 14.91
N ASP A 137 -3.96 -20.68 14.35
CA ASP A 137 -2.68 -20.49 15.02
C ASP A 137 -2.33 -19.02 15.31
N ILE A 138 -3.11 -18.06 14.80
CA ILE A 138 -2.81 -16.61 14.88
C ILE A 138 -3.84 -15.84 15.72
N ALA A 139 -4.98 -16.44 16.09
CA ALA A 139 -6.11 -15.76 16.74
C ALA A 139 -5.77 -15.03 18.06
N PHE A 140 -4.86 -15.55 18.89
CA PHE A 140 -4.41 -14.87 20.13
C PHE A 140 -3.43 -13.72 19.87
N SER A 141 -2.82 -13.71 18.68
CA SER A 141 -1.72 -12.85 18.23
C SER A 141 -2.19 -11.63 17.42
N HIS A 142 -3.48 -11.54 17.08
CA HIS A 142 -4.09 -10.50 16.24
C HIS A 142 -3.82 -9.08 16.73
N ARG A 143 -4.03 -8.77 18.02
CA ARG A 143 -3.79 -7.42 18.56
C ARG A 143 -2.33 -6.97 18.47
N LYS A 144 -1.39 -7.90 18.65
CA LYS A 144 0.04 -7.57 18.55
C LYS A 144 0.44 -7.40 17.10
N LEU A 145 -0.12 -8.20 16.18
CA LEU A 145 0.05 -8.01 14.74
C LEU A 145 -0.49 -6.65 14.29
N GLU A 146 -1.73 -6.31 14.64
CA GLU A 146 -2.35 -4.99 14.41
C GLU A 146 -1.42 -3.86 14.86
N TYR A 147 -0.93 -3.94 16.11
CA TYR A 147 -0.02 -2.93 16.64
C TYR A 147 1.28 -2.81 15.83
N LEU A 148 1.90 -3.93 15.44
CA LEU A 148 3.15 -3.93 14.67
C LEU A 148 2.92 -3.37 13.25
N CYS A 149 1.80 -3.74 12.64
CA CYS A 149 1.34 -3.23 11.35
C CYS A 149 1.10 -1.71 11.40
N GLN A 150 0.35 -1.23 12.40
CA GLN A 150 0.15 0.20 12.64
C GLN A 150 1.47 0.92 12.83
N LYS A 151 2.37 0.37 13.67
CA LYS A 151 3.70 0.95 13.90
C LYS A 151 4.44 1.12 12.57
N VAL A 152 4.47 0.11 11.72
CA VAL A 152 5.11 0.19 10.40
C VAL A 152 4.46 1.24 9.51
N MET A 153 3.12 1.23 9.38
CA MET A 153 2.37 2.16 8.54
C MET A 153 2.51 3.62 9.01
N TYR A 154 2.62 3.86 10.32
CA TYR A 154 2.67 5.20 10.92
C TYR A 154 4.07 5.76 11.16
N THR A 155 5.13 5.01 10.84
CA THR A 155 6.50 5.51 11.00
C THR A 155 7.29 5.43 9.71
N SER A 156 7.40 4.24 9.13
CA SER A 156 8.58 3.88 8.34
C SER A 156 8.27 3.32 6.96
N ALA A 157 7.01 2.97 6.68
CA ALA A 157 6.56 2.63 5.34
C ALA A 157 6.53 3.89 4.45
N ARG A 158 7.03 3.79 3.21
CA ARG A 158 6.83 4.83 2.19
C ARG A 158 5.46 4.58 1.56
N LEU A 159 4.56 5.55 1.67
CA LEU A 159 3.15 5.37 1.31
C LEU A 159 2.78 6.16 0.06
N HIS A 160 1.93 5.60 -0.79
CA HIS A 160 1.42 6.30 -1.97
C HIS A 160 0.59 7.53 -1.57
N VAL A 161 -0.23 7.44 -0.52
CA VAL A 161 -1.00 8.58 0.02
C VAL A 161 -0.11 9.75 0.47
N LEU A 162 1.15 9.47 0.83
CA LEU A 162 2.14 10.48 1.22
C LEU A 162 3.12 10.79 0.09
N LEU A 163 2.79 10.49 -1.18
CA LEU A 163 3.63 10.73 -2.36
C LEU A 163 5.06 10.17 -2.21
N GLY A 164 5.16 8.98 -1.63
CA GLY A 164 6.42 8.26 -1.45
C GLY A 164 7.22 8.67 -0.21
N HIS A 165 6.75 9.62 0.60
CA HIS A 165 7.33 9.90 1.92
C HIS A 165 6.95 8.83 2.93
N THR A 166 7.76 8.66 3.97
CA THR A 166 7.30 7.99 5.20
C THR A 166 6.52 8.98 6.07
N PRO A 167 5.64 8.49 6.97
CA PRO A 167 4.98 9.38 7.92
C PRO A 167 5.97 10.13 8.82
N GLU A 168 7.06 9.49 9.26
CA GLU A 168 8.12 10.16 10.03
C GLU A 168 8.73 11.35 9.27
N GLU A 169 8.92 11.25 7.95
CA GLU A 169 9.46 12.35 7.13
C GLU A 169 8.49 13.54 7.03
N ILE A 170 7.19 13.33 7.25
CA ILE A 170 6.14 14.36 7.13
C ILE A 170 5.71 14.91 8.50
N PHE A 171 5.64 14.06 9.52
CA PHE A 171 5.01 14.36 10.82
C PHE A 171 5.95 14.22 12.03
N GLY A 172 7.16 13.67 11.84
CA GLY A 172 8.18 13.49 12.89
C GLY A 172 9.01 14.72 13.20
#